data_AF-A0A7T3FZY8-F1
#
_entry.id   AF-A0A7T3FZY8-F1
#
_cell.length_a   1.000
_cell.length_b   1.000
_cell.length_c   1.000
_cell.angle_alpha   90.00
_cell.angle_beta   90.00
_cell.angle_gamma   90.00
#
_symmetry.space_group_name_H-M   'P 1'
#
loop_
_entity.id
_entity.type
_entity.pdbx_description
1 polymer ?
#
loop_
_entity_poly.entity_id
_entity_poly.type
_entity_poly.pdbx_seq_one_letter_code
_entity_poly.pdbx_strand_id
1 'polypeptide(L)'
;MSALPDEWAEPGSSAGTLVDLAWVAVCVLGFGALAAVEPLFFEVPVTTTRVAVAALLGVPLAVALVVLSTESERARALWTERYTRRFAVLFAFSMGMQLLLRLAPGWTVLVTLATALAAIPLRVVAYYHHRRR
;
A
#
# COMPACT_ATOMS: atom_id res chain seq x y z
N MET A 1 -18.74 -3.91 15.87
CA MET A 1 -17.64 -3.13 16.46
C MET A 1 -16.67 -2.80 15.34
N SER A 2 -16.42 -1.51 15.07
CA SER A 2 -15.34 -1.11 14.17
C SER A 2 -14.00 -1.47 14.84
N ALA A 3 -13.08 -2.08 14.08
CA ALA A 3 -11.76 -2.47 14.61
C ALA A 3 -10.82 -1.27 14.85
N LEU A 4 -11.23 -0.08 14.42
CA LEU A 4 -10.52 1.19 14.59
C LEU A 4 -11.54 2.22 15.07
N PRO A 5 -11.16 3.14 15.99
CA PRO A 5 -12.00 4.27 16.36
C PRO A 5 -12.44 5.07 15.14
N ASP A 6 -13.70 5.51 15.08
CA ASP A 6 -14.24 6.20 13.89
C ASP A 6 -13.48 7.51 13.57
N GLU A 7 -12.91 8.15 14.59
CA GLU A 7 -11.99 9.29 14.50
C GLU A 7 -10.68 9.00 13.74
N TRP A 8 -10.31 7.74 13.52
CA TRP A 8 -9.13 7.36 12.73
C TRP A 8 -9.46 7.14 11.25
N ALA A 9 -10.74 7.01 10.90
CA ALA A 9 -11.20 6.88 9.52
C ALA A 9 -11.23 8.23 8.78
N GLU A 10 -11.06 9.34 9.51
CA GLU A 10 -10.98 10.67 8.94
C GLU A 10 -9.62 10.94 8.27
N PRO A 11 -9.59 11.46 7.02
CA PRO A 11 -8.34 11.72 6.30
C PRO A 11 -7.43 12.76 6.98
N GLY A 12 -8.00 13.64 7.81
CA GLY A 12 -7.26 14.64 8.60
C GLY A 12 -6.75 14.11 9.94
N SER A 13 -7.04 12.86 10.29
CA SER A 13 -6.64 12.27 11.57
C SER A 13 -5.14 11.99 11.61
N SER A 14 -4.47 12.54 12.62
CA SER A 14 -3.04 12.29 12.83
C SER A 14 -2.77 10.83 13.20
N ALA A 15 -3.62 10.24 14.06
CA ALA A 15 -3.51 8.85 14.48
C ALA A 15 -3.74 7.89 13.30
N GLY A 16 -4.79 8.11 12.50
CA GLY A 16 -5.07 7.31 11.30
C GLY A 16 -3.92 7.37 10.28
N THR A 17 -3.38 8.57 10.04
CA THR A 17 -2.24 8.76 9.13
C THR A 17 -0.98 8.06 9.62
N LEU A 18 -0.68 8.11 10.93
CA LEU A 18 0.48 7.43 11.51
C LEU A 18 0.35 5.91 11.44
N VAL A 19 -0.84 5.36 11.66
CA VAL A 19 -1.11 3.92 11.51
C VAL A 19 -0.93 3.49 10.06
N ASP A 20 -1.47 4.25 9.11
CA ASP A 20 -1.30 3.98 7.68
C ASP A 20 0.18 4.04 7.27
N LEU A 21 0.91 5.05 7.73
CA LEU A 21 2.36 5.17 7.49
C LEU A 21 3.16 4.03 8.13
N ALA A 22 2.78 3.58 9.33
CA ALA A 22 3.41 2.45 9.99
C ALA A 22 3.22 1.16 9.16
N TRP A 23 2.02 0.92 8.64
CA TRP A 23 1.77 -0.21 7.75
C TRP A 23 2.53 -0.12 6.43
N VAL A 24 2.60 1.07 5.83
CA VAL A 24 3.43 1.28 4.63
C VAL A 24 4.91 1.04 4.94
N ALA A 25 5.41 1.48 6.10
CA ALA A 25 6.77 1.21 6.54
C ALA A 25 7.03 -0.29 6.72
N VAL A 26 6.09 -1.04 7.32
CA VAL A 26 6.18 -2.51 7.41
C VAL A 26 6.24 -3.14 6.02
N CYS A 27 5.43 -2.67 5.06
CA CYS A 27 5.51 -3.13 3.66
C CYS A 27 6.87 -2.84 3.03
N VAL A 28 7.41 -1.62 3.21
CA VAL A 28 8.74 -1.25 2.70
C VAL A 28 9.81 -2.16 3.28
N LEU A 29 9.77 -2.42 4.59
CA LEU A 29 10.73 -3.30 5.26
C LEU A 29 10.60 -4.75 4.76
N GLY A 30 9.37 -5.27 4.64
CA GLY A 30 9.11 -6.63 4.17
C GLY A 30 9.59 -6.84 2.73
N PHE A 31 9.15 -6.00 1.79
CA PHE A 31 9.55 -6.11 0.38
C PHE A 31 11.00 -5.69 0.14
N GLY A 32 11.53 -4.75 0.92
CA GLY A 32 12.95 -4.38 0.90
C GLY A 32 13.84 -5.53 1.34
N ALA A 33 13.48 -6.26 2.40
CA ALA A 33 14.19 -7.45 2.83
C ALA A 33 14.14 -8.56 1.75
N LEU A 34 12.99 -8.75 1.09
CA LEU A 34 12.88 -9.69 -0.03
C LEU A 34 13.81 -9.31 -1.20
N ALA A 35 13.93 -8.03 -1.51
CA ALA A 35 14.82 -7.54 -2.56
C ALA A 35 16.31 -7.61 -2.19
N ALA A 36 16.64 -7.49 -0.89
CA ALA A 36 18.04 -7.43 -0.42
C ALA A 36 18.63 -8.80 -0.08
N VAL A 37 17.81 -9.72 0.45
CA VAL A 37 18.27 -11.01 1.01
C VAL A 37 17.88 -12.20 0.14
N GLU A 38 17.00 -12.00 -0.84
CA GLU A 38 16.48 -13.05 -1.74
C GLU A 38 16.03 -14.35 -1.02
N PRO A 39 15.35 -14.27 0.13
CA PRO A 39 15.18 -15.42 1.05
C PRO A 39 14.21 -16.50 0.54
N LEU A 40 13.62 -16.34 -0.65
CA LEU A 40 12.56 -17.19 -1.21
C LEU A 40 12.98 -17.94 -2.48
N PHE A 41 14.29 -18.14 -2.70
CA PHE A 41 14.86 -18.89 -3.84
C PHE A 41 14.56 -18.28 -5.22
N PHE A 42 14.31 -16.97 -5.29
CA PHE A 42 14.19 -16.22 -6.53
C PHE A 42 15.10 -15.00 -6.51
N GLU A 43 15.70 -14.69 -7.65
CA GLU A 43 16.53 -13.51 -7.80
C GLU A 43 15.68 -12.26 -8.06
N VAL A 44 16.07 -11.15 -7.43
CA VAL A 44 15.48 -9.83 -7.69
C VAL A 44 16.57 -8.97 -8.34
N PRO A 45 16.79 -9.07 -9.66
CA PRO A 45 17.84 -8.30 -10.31
C PRO A 45 17.50 -6.81 -10.26
N VAL A 46 18.18 -6.09 -9.38
CA VAL A 46 18.03 -4.65 -9.19
C VAL A 46 18.87 -3.93 -10.25
N THR A 47 18.34 -3.84 -11.47
CA THR A 47 18.93 -3.02 -12.54
C THR A 47 18.22 -1.68 -12.65
N THR A 48 18.94 -0.64 -13.09
CA THR A 48 18.39 0.72 -13.28
C THR A 48 17.12 0.70 -14.13
N THR A 49 17.10 -0.11 -15.19
CA THR A 49 15.93 -0.26 -16.07
C THR A 49 14.74 -0.88 -15.34
N ARG A 50 14.94 -1.93 -14.55
CA ARG A 50 13.84 -2.57 -13.80
C ARG A 50 13.30 -1.67 -12.71
N VAL A 51 14.17 -0.93 -12.02
CA VAL A 51 13.76 0.07 -11.03
C VAL A 51 12.95 1.18 -11.70
N ALA A 52 13.38 1.68 -12.87
CA ALA A 52 12.64 2.72 -13.60
C ALA A 52 11.25 2.24 -14.05
N VAL A 53 11.15 1.01 -14.60
CA VAL A 53 9.85 0.42 -14.98
C VAL A 53 8.98 0.16 -13.75
N ALA A 54 9.57 -0.32 -12.66
CA ALA A 54 8.85 -0.51 -11.41
C ALA A 54 8.31 0.80 -10.83
N ALA A 55 9.07 1.89 -10.93
CA ALA A 55 8.62 3.22 -10.54
C ALA A 55 7.50 3.74 -11.45
N LEU A 56 7.61 3.54 -12.77
CA LEU A 56 6.58 3.92 -13.75
C LEU A 56 5.24 3.23 -13.48
N LEU A 57 5.25 1.99 -12.99
CA LEU A 57 4.03 1.26 -12.62
C LEU A 57 3.60 1.57 -11.17
N GLY A 58 4.55 1.66 -10.26
CA GLY A 58 4.29 1.78 -8.83
C GLY A 58 3.80 3.17 -8.41
N VAL A 59 4.29 4.24 -9.04
CA VAL A 59 3.85 5.60 -8.72
C VAL A 59 2.36 5.82 -9.06
N PRO A 60 1.85 5.45 -10.25
CA PRO A 60 0.41 5.52 -10.53
C PRO A 60 -0.43 4.67 -9.58
N LEU A 61 0.03 3.48 -9.22
CA LEU A 61 -0.64 2.63 -8.24
C LEU A 61 -0.70 3.30 -6.86
N ALA A 62 0.37 3.95 -6.43
CA ALA A 62 0.41 4.68 -5.17
C ALA A 62 -0.56 5.85 -5.17
N VAL A 63 -0.62 6.62 -6.27
CA VAL A 63 -1.60 7.70 -6.43
C VAL A 63 -3.02 7.16 -6.36
N ALA A 64 -3.32 6.10 -7.11
CA ALA A 64 -4.64 5.47 -7.08
C ALA A 64 -5.00 5.00 -5.68
N LEU A 65 -4.11 4.29 -4.97
CA LEU A 65 -4.32 3.83 -3.60
C LEU A 65 -4.61 4.98 -2.64
N VAL A 66 -3.80 6.03 -2.68
CA VAL A 66 -3.97 7.18 -1.79
C VAL A 66 -5.27 7.90 -2.09
N VAL A 67 -5.54 8.26 -3.35
CA VAL A 67 -6.77 8.97 -3.75
C VAL A 67 -8.01 8.14 -3.43
N LEU A 68 -8.03 6.84 -3.74
CA LEU A 68 -9.16 5.98 -3.40
C LEU A 68 -9.39 5.92 -1.88
N SER A 69 -8.32 5.84 -1.09
CA SER A 69 -8.44 5.81 0.37
C SER A 69 -8.90 7.15 0.97
N THR A 70 -8.48 8.28 0.40
CA THR A 70 -8.72 9.61 0.99
C THR A 70 -9.95 10.30 0.42
N GLU A 71 -10.32 10.12 -0.84
CA GLU A 71 -11.42 10.86 -1.49
C GLU A 71 -12.71 10.02 -1.59
N SER A 72 -12.61 8.69 -1.66
CA SER A 72 -13.80 7.86 -1.87
C SER A 72 -14.50 7.50 -0.56
N GLU A 73 -15.64 8.11 -0.30
CA GLU A 73 -16.57 7.70 0.76
C GLU A 73 -16.96 6.23 0.63
N ARG A 74 -17.08 5.71 -0.60
CA ARG A 74 -17.39 4.29 -0.84
C ARG A 74 -16.25 3.37 -0.42
N ALA A 75 -15.00 3.77 -0.63
CA ALA A 75 -13.86 3.00 -0.15
C ALA A 75 -13.79 3.03 1.38
N ARG A 76 -14.01 4.20 2.00
CA ARG A 76 -14.09 4.32 3.46
C ARG A 76 -15.27 3.53 4.04
N ALA A 77 -16.46 3.59 3.45
CA ALA A 77 -17.63 2.80 3.86
C ALA A 77 -17.36 1.29 3.73
N LEU A 78 -16.68 0.86 2.67
CA LEU A 78 -16.27 -0.54 2.48
C LEU A 78 -15.31 -1.00 3.60
N TRP A 79 -14.46 -0.10 4.06
CA TRP A 79 -13.57 -0.26 5.21
C TRP A 79 -14.22 0.06 6.56
N THR A 80 -15.51 0.42 6.66
CA THR A 80 -16.15 0.78 7.94
C THR A 80 -17.35 -0.13 8.24
N GLU A 81 -18.17 -0.48 7.24
CA GLU A 81 -19.51 -1.04 7.46
C GLU A 81 -19.57 -2.57 7.65
N ARG A 82 -18.70 -3.37 7.02
CA ARG A 82 -18.80 -4.86 7.11
C ARG A 82 -17.46 -5.58 7.18
N TYR A 83 -17.22 -6.25 8.31
CA TYR A 83 -16.08 -7.14 8.53
C TYR A 83 -15.92 -8.19 7.42
N THR A 84 -17.00 -8.84 7.00
CA THR A 84 -16.99 -9.85 5.92
C THR A 84 -16.49 -9.29 4.58
N ARG A 85 -16.84 -8.05 4.26
CA ARG A 85 -16.45 -7.41 2.99
C ARG A 85 -14.98 -7.00 3.02
N ARG A 86 -14.49 -6.48 4.15
CA ARG A 86 -13.05 -6.21 4.37
C ARG A 86 -12.24 -7.49 4.27
N PHE A 87 -12.69 -8.56 4.92
CA PHE A 87 -12.02 -9.86 4.85
C PHE A 87 -11.97 -10.39 3.43
N ALA A 88 -13.08 -10.33 2.68
CA ALA A 88 -13.10 -10.78 1.28
C ALA A 88 -12.14 -9.97 0.39
N VAL A 89 -12.06 -8.65 0.56
CA VAL A 89 -11.12 -7.81 -0.20
C VAL A 89 -9.67 -8.10 0.19
N LEU A 90 -9.35 -8.19 1.48
CA LEU A 90 -8.01 -8.54 1.96
C LEU A 90 -7.59 -9.94 1.53
N PHE A 91 -8.52 -10.89 1.53
CA PHE A 91 -8.30 -12.25 1.07
C PHE A 91 -8.03 -12.28 -0.44
N ALA A 92 -8.87 -11.63 -1.24
CA ALA A 92 -8.67 -11.52 -2.69
C ALA A 92 -7.35 -10.81 -3.03
N PHE A 93 -7.02 -9.74 -2.31
CA PHE A 93 -5.75 -9.04 -2.44
C PHE A 93 -4.56 -9.95 -2.09
N SER A 94 -4.63 -10.67 -0.98
CA SER A 94 -3.57 -11.59 -0.54
C SER A 94 -3.38 -12.74 -1.54
N MET A 95 -4.47 -13.34 -2.04
CA MET A 95 -4.42 -14.38 -3.06
C MET A 95 -3.86 -13.85 -4.38
N GLY A 96 -4.25 -12.65 -4.80
CA GLY A 96 -3.70 -11.97 -5.97
C GLY A 96 -2.21 -11.71 -5.81
N MET A 97 -1.78 -11.26 -4.64
CA MET A 97 -0.36 -11.02 -4.35
C MET A 97 0.46 -12.30 -4.36
N GLN A 98 -0.06 -13.38 -3.78
CA GLN A 98 0.58 -14.70 -3.84
C GLN A 98 0.71 -15.20 -5.28
N LEU A 99 -0.32 -15.02 -6.11
CA LEU A 99 -0.28 -15.37 -7.52
C LEU A 99 0.77 -14.54 -8.28
N LEU A 100 0.83 -13.24 -8.04
CA LEU A 100 1.83 -12.35 -8.66
C LEU A 100 3.25 -12.72 -8.23
N LEU A 101 3.47 -12.98 -6.94
CA LEU A 101 4.76 -13.46 -6.43
C LEU A 101 5.15 -14.80 -7.04
N ARG A 102 4.19 -15.67 -7.37
CA ARG A 102 4.46 -16.94 -8.05
C ARG A 102 4.79 -16.76 -9.53
N LEU A 103 4.13 -15.83 -10.22
CA LEU A 103 4.30 -15.63 -11.67
C LEU A 103 5.51 -14.76 -12.02
N ALA A 104 5.73 -13.70 -11.25
CA ALA A 104 6.76 -12.70 -11.52
C ALA A 104 7.29 -12.12 -10.20
N PRO A 105 8.03 -12.91 -9.38
CA PRO A 105 8.43 -12.53 -8.03
C PRO A 105 9.24 -11.23 -8.01
N GLY A 106 10.30 -11.13 -8.82
CA GLY A 106 11.15 -9.94 -8.87
C GLY A 106 10.40 -8.67 -9.28
N TRP A 107 9.52 -8.74 -10.27
CA TRP A 107 8.70 -7.60 -10.69
C TRP A 107 7.70 -7.20 -9.61
N THR A 108 7.05 -8.18 -8.98
CA THR A 108 6.07 -7.94 -7.92
C THR A 108 6.72 -7.25 -6.73
N VAL A 109 7.89 -7.71 -6.31
CA VAL A 109 8.67 -7.08 -5.23
C VAL A 109 9.03 -5.64 -5.58
N LEU A 110 9.62 -5.40 -6.76
CA LEU A 110 10.07 -4.06 -7.16
C LEU A 110 8.90 -3.07 -7.34
N VAL A 111 7.82 -3.47 -8.02
CA VAL A 111 6.64 -2.61 -8.22
C VAL A 111 5.97 -2.30 -6.90
N THR A 112 5.85 -3.29 -6.02
CA THR A 112 5.22 -3.10 -4.70
C THR A 112 6.07 -2.21 -3.81
N LEU A 113 7.39 -2.38 -3.83
CA LEU A 113 8.32 -1.53 -3.10
C LEU A 113 8.26 -0.07 -3.62
N ALA A 114 8.26 0.11 -4.94
CA ALA A 114 8.11 1.44 -5.56
C ALA A 114 6.77 2.09 -5.19
N THR A 115 5.68 1.31 -5.20
CA THR A 115 4.35 1.75 -4.79
C THR A 115 4.35 2.19 -3.32
N ALA A 116 4.90 1.37 -2.42
CA ALA A 116 4.95 1.66 -1.00
C ALA A 116 5.78 2.92 -0.70
N LEU A 117 6.95 3.05 -1.33
CA LEU A 117 7.80 4.24 -1.18
C LEU A 117 7.12 5.51 -1.69
N ALA A 118 6.43 5.44 -2.83
CA ALA A 118 5.69 6.59 -3.38
C ALA A 118 4.45 6.93 -2.54
N ALA A 119 3.83 5.95 -1.89
CA ALA A 119 2.66 6.16 -1.04
C ALA A 119 2.97 6.99 0.21
N ILE A 120 4.19 6.93 0.74
CA ILE A 120 4.62 7.70 1.93
C ILE A 120 4.43 9.22 1.72
N PRO A 121 5.11 9.88 0.76
CA PRO A 121 4.95 11.31 0.57
C PRO A 121 3.52 11.67 0.12
N LEU A 122 2.86 10.84 -0.68
CA LEU A 122 1.48 11.07 -1.10
C LEU A 122 0.51 11.11 0.09
N ARG A 123 0.64 10.18 1.05
CA ARG A 123 -0.17 10.18 2.27
C ARG A 123 0.10 11.39 3.15
N VAL A 124 1.37 11.79 3.29
CA VAL A 124 1.73 13.00 4.03
C VAL A 124 1.11 14.25 3.40
N VAL A 125 1.18 14.38 2.07
CA VAL A 125 0.56 15.50 1.34
C VAL A 125 -0.96 15.49 1.51
N ALA A 126 -1.60 14.33 1.37
CA ALA A 126 -3.05 14.22 1.52
C ALA A 126 -3.52 14.60 2.94
N TYR A 127 -2.77 14.19 3.97
CA TYR A 127 -2.99 14.58 5.36
C TYR A 127 -2.93 16.10 5.54
N TYR A 128 -1.87 16.76 5.06
CA TYR A 128 -1.76 18.22 5.16
C TYR A 128 -2.83 18.95 4.35
N HIS A 129 -3.28 18.39 3.22
CA HIS A 129 -4.39 18.96 2.44
C HIS A 129 -5.70 18.93 3.22
N HIS A 130 -6.01 17.81 3.88
CA HIS A 130 -7.26 17.64 4.62
C HIS A 130 -7.24 18.31 6.00
N ARG A 131 -6.08 18.44 6.65
CA ARG A 131 -5.94 19.16 7.92
C ARG A 131 -6.06 20.69 7.77
N ARG A 132 -5.81 21.23 6.58
CA ARG A 132 -5.90 22.68 6.29
C ARG A 132 -7.28 23.14 5.81
N ARG A 133 -8.20 22.22 5.51
CA ARG A 133 -9.61 22.50 5.22
C ARG A 133 -10.42 22.38 6.50
#